data_AF-A0A124IJY6-F1
#
_entry.id   AF-A0A124IJY6-F1
#
_cell.length_a   1.000
_cell.length_b   1.000
_cell.length_c   1.000
_cell.angle_alpha   90.00
_cell.angle_beta   90.00
_cell.angle_gamma   90.00
#
_symmetry.space_group_name_H-M   'P 1'
#
loop_
_entity.id
_entity.type
_entity.pdbx_description
1 polymer ?
#
loop_
_entity_poly.entity_id
_entity_poly.type
_entity_poly.pdbx_seq_one_letter_code
_entity_poly.pdbx_strand_id
1 'polypeptide(L)'
;MYEIEDKNIAAVDRENPIGRFLKSGKSHFDLNIKGEFDYINSIKESIKILSFDVPIELKEIFIPYSNAPVFFIYDSWLLSQIEEYMKVHFVRAKYLELHKSIKENYTKWVTSKNRNEKEYFANLTINFIERDVYKHNFFKVLIEAILYTYHAPFFNPSKALELYRNAFDLITASRMSDNVKNELNYIIKLFTGYLALKESDYQIANIAFKEALDAKKIGGITAKFYLALTEVQNEQIDVCEYYLKEVLDYDFHRLSIAIASNNHGMLGYFLKNAFFYNVFYEKEFAHVLNIMESLLHSYRREEGNILKTIEEKLESLKKKELENLVTEETSSSIMFLEKIIQNHSSSENTFVLGLSNAFAKKYDSIFDSIIRNKRNKLNSEITQSMISFEDLIKENINAKNQLQLELENFRSKHSDNLRKRLNELDEETNYNITFLEERASSLPNIDRYNPQKTMSINMTYNIIIALIVFLIAGFSSYSNRMVSNPNEYNSILGMILFEGAKWGIISFFIGGLISIIISGLVMIERADEKQKIARKIMTLKNLKGKRIQEIKSEFESKEKLMADNFNSSISVYNMKIEDLSKEKESKKKILGDEAEKLIQEFTDYLRN
;
A
#
# COMPACT_ATOMS: atom_id res chain seq x y z
N MET A 1 -74.63 -39.10 28.34
CA MET A 1 -74.54 -38.44 29.65
C MET A 1 -73.73 -39.36 30.54
N TYR A 2 -72.42 -39.24 30.48
CA TYR A 2 -71.48 -39.96 31.33
C TYR A 2 -70.35 -38.96 31.62
N GLU A 3 -70.24 -38.58 32.89
CA GLU A 3 -69.17 -37.77 33.45
C GLU A 3 -67.83 -38.44 33.17
N ILE A 4 -66.95 -37.74 32.47
CA ILE A 4 -65.54 -38.10 32.37
C ILE A 4 -64.83 -37.31 33.47
N GLU A 5 -64.07 -38.06 34.27
CA GLU A 5 -63.39 -37.64 35.48
C GLU A 5 -62.48 -36.41 35.30
N ASP A 6 -62.92 -35.29 35.87
CA ASP A 6 -62.13 -34.12 36.25
C ASP A 6 -61.16 -34.46 37.41
N LYS A 7 -60.16 -35.32 37.15
CA LYS A 7 -59.15 -35.66 38.18
C LYS A 7 -57.70 -35.44 37.81
N ASN A 8 -57.38 -34.95 36.60
CA ASN A 8 -55.99 -34.69 36.21
C ASN A 8 -55.64 -33.21 35.97
N ILE A 9 -56.55 -32.26 36.21
CA ILE A 9 -56.26 -30.82 36.04
C ILE A 9 -55.88 -30.15 37.38
N ALA A 10 -56.19 -30.78 38.52
CA ALA A 10 -55.98 -30.18 39.86
C ALA A 10 -54.57 -30.33 40.45
N ALA A 11 -53.62 -30.97 39.75
CA ALA A 11 -52.28 -31.25 40.28
C ALA A 11 -51.17 -30.29 39.79
N VAL A 12 -51.46 -29.41 38.82
CA VAL A 12 -50.45 -28.51 38.21
C VAL A 12 -50.39 -27.13 38.90
N ASP A 13 -51.38 -26.79 39.73
CA ASP A 13 -51.56 -25.44 40.30
C ASP A 13 -51.09 -25.27 41.78
N ARG A 14 -50.12 -26.07 42.23
CA ARG A 14 -49.57 -25.95 43.61
C ARG A 14 -48.05 -25.83 43.70
N GLU A 15 -47.35 -25.51 42.61
CA GLU A 15 -45.93 -25.17 42.72
C GLU A 15 -45.73 -23.69 43.06
N ASN A 16 -45.02 -23.43 44.15
CA ASN A 16 -44.58 -22.09 44.54
C ASN A 16 -43.90 -21.39 43.34
N PRO A 17 -44.31 -20.16 42.96
CA PRO A 17 -43.70 -19.38 41.86
C PRO A 17 -42.17 -19.32 41.93
N ILE A 18 -41.61 -19.23 43.13
CA ILE A 18 -40.17 -19.24 43.37
C ILE A 18 -39.57 -20.61 43.01
N GLY A 19 -40.27 -21.70 43.33
CA GLY A 19 -39.83 -23.06 42.97
C GLY A 19 -39.76 -23.26 41.46
N ARG A 20 -40.76 -22.76 40.72
CA ARG A 20 -40.76 -22.75 39.24
C ARG A 20 -39.61 -21.91 38.68
N PHE A 21 -39.39 -20.72 39.25
CA PHE A 21 -38.31 -19.82 38.87
C PHE A 21 -36.92 -20.45 39.01
N LEU A 22 -36.61 -21.08 40.15
CA LEU A 22 -35.31 -21.73 40.35
C LEU A 22 -35.14 -22.97 39.45
N LYS A 23 -36.21 -23.72 39.19
CA LYS A 23 -36.19 -24.82 38.21
C LYS A 23 -35.90 -24.31 36.80
N SER A 24 -36.47 -23.17 36.43
CA SER A 24 -36.21 -22.54 35.13
C SER A 24 -34.72 -22.24 34.96
N GLY A 25 -34.07 -21.59 35.95
CA GLY A 25 -32.62 -21.34 35.93
C GLY A 25 -31.78 -22.62 35.81
N LYS A 26 -32.16 -23.69 36.52
CA LYS A 26 -31.51 -25.00 36.37
C LYS A 26 -31.70 -25.58 34.97
N SER A 27 -32.90 -25.52 34.41
CA SER A 27 -33.20 -26.06 33.07
C SER A 27 -32.52 -25.26 31.96
N HIS A 28 -32.38 -23.94 32.13
CA HIS A 28 -31.85 -23.04 31.12
C HIS A 28 -30.33 -22.98 31.10
N PHE A 29 -29.69 -23.20 32.24
CA PHE A 29 -28.28 -22.88 32.42
C PHE A 29 -27.49 -23.89 33.26
N ASP A 30 -28.10 -25.02 33.65
CA ASP A 30 -27.52 -26.01 34.58
C ASP A 30 -27.08 -25.40 35.92
N LEU A 31 -27.76 -24.32 36.33
CA LEU A 31 -27.42 -23.60 37.55
C LEU A 31 -27.67 -24.47 38.78
N ASN A 32 -26.58 -24.80 39.45
CA ASN A 32 -26.63 -25.29 40.81
C ASN A 32 -26.57 -24.09 41.74
N ILE A 33 -27.73 -23.67 42.23
CA ILE A 33 -27.85 -22.64 43.28
C ILE A 33 -27.24 -23.22 44.56
N LYS A 34 -25.91 -23.14 44.68
CA LYS A 34 -25.13 -23.67 45.79
C LYS A 34 -24.60 -22.52 46.65
N GLY A 35 -24.89 -22.62 47.95
CA GLY A 35 -23.99 -22.30 49.08
C GLY A 35 -23.52 -20.86 49.28
N GLU A 36 -22.98 -20.61 50.48
CA GLU A 36 -22.37 -19.34 50.90
C GLU A 36 -21.42 -18.76 49.83
N PHE A 37 -21.42 -17.42 49.70
CA PHE A 37 -20.54 -16.70 48.78
C PHE A 37 -19.06 -16.99 49.06
N ASP A 38 -18.34 -17.42 48.02
CA ASP A 38 -16.91 -17.70 48.09
C ASP A 38 -16.09 -16.50 47.59
N TYR A 39 -15.65 -15.68 48.53
CA TYR A 39 -14.85 -14.49 48.24
C TYR A 39 -13.49 -14.84 47.61
N ILE A 40 -12.89 -16.00 47.91
CA ILE A 40 -11.59 -16.40 47.34
C ILE A 40 -11.76 -16.68 45.85
N ASN A 41 -12.79 -17.44 45.49
CA ASN A 41 -13.09 -17.71 44.10
C ASN A 41 -13.48 -16.43 43.35
N SER A 42 -14.26 -15.55 43.97
CA SER A 42 -14.63 -14.26 43.40
C SER A 42 -13.41 -13.36 43.10
N ILE A 43 -12.43 -13.27 44.02
CA ILE A 43 -11.17 -12.54 43.78
C ILE A 43 -10.36 -13.18 42.64
N LYS A 44 -10.28 -14.52 42.58
CA LYS A 44 -9.58 -15.21 41.48
C LYS A 44 -10.25 -14.93 40.14
N GLU A 45 -11.58 -14.89 40.11
CA GLU A 45 -12.36 -14.59 38.92
C GLU A 45 -12.20 -13.14 38.49
N SER A 46 -12.08 -12.18 39.43
CA SER A 46 -11.80 -10.77 39.11
C SER A 46 -10.42 -10.57 38.49
N ILE A 47 -9.40 -11.30 38.95
CA ILE A 47 -8.06 -11.23 38.34
C ILE A 47 -8.09 -11.82 36.92
N LYS A 48 -8.84 -12.92 36.74
CA LYS A 48 -8.91 -13.62 35.46
C LYS A 48 -9.59 -12.82 34.35
N ILE A 49 -10.64 -12.03 34.63
CA ILE A 49 -11.25 -11.14 33.62
C ILE A 49 -10.26 -10.06 33.16
N LEU A 50 -9.43 -9.53 34.07
CA LEU A 50 -8.48 -8.48 33.75
C LEU A 50 -7.31 -8.96 32.87
N SER A 51 -6.99 -10.26 32.89
CA SER A 51 -5.96 -10.84 32.03
C SER A 51 -6.41 -11.07 30.59
N PHE A 52 -7.71 -10.99 30.31
CA PHE A 52 -8.23 -11.14 28.95
C PHE A 52 -8.05 -9.86 28.12
N ASP A 53 -7.69 -10.06 26.86
CA ASP A 53 -7.65 -8.98 25.88
C ASP A 53 -9.04 -8.76 25.28
N VAL A 54 -9.88 -8.02 26.02
CA VAL A 54 -11.24 -7.64 25.60
C VAL A 54 -11.44 -6.13 25.78
N PRO A 55 -12.37 -5.51 25.02
CA PRO A 55 -12.76 -4.12 25.20
C PRO A 55 -13.13 -3.78 26.65
N ILE A 56 -12.85 -2.54 27.07
CA ILE A 56 -13.00 -2.10 28.46
C ILE A 56 -14.47 -2.23 28.93
N GLU A 57 -15.45 -1.97 28.06
CA GLU A 57 -16.88 -2.18 28.37
C GLU A 57 -17.22 -3.59 28.84
N LEU A 58 -16.45 -4.60 28.42
CA LEU A 58 -16.71 -6.01 28.71
C LEU A 58 -15.94 -6.55 29.91
N LYS A 59 -15.08 -5.71 30.52
CA LYS A 59 -14.25 -6.05 31.68
C LYS A 59 -14.93 -5.76 33.01
N GLU A 60 -16.19 -5.34 33.00
CA GLU A 60 -16.92 -5.09 34.24
C GLU A 60 -17.01 -6.39 35.07
N ILE A 61 -16.73 -6.27 36.36
CA ILE A 61 -16.91 -7.32 37.36
C ILE A 61 -18.29 -7.08 37.98
N PHE A 62 -19.13 -8.11 38.04
CA PHE A 62 -20.45 -7.99 38.65
C PHE A 62 -20.30 -7.74 40.15
N ILE A 63 -21.01 -6.75 40.67
CA ILE A 63 -21.03 -6.44 42.11
C ILE A 63 -22.36 -6.92 42.70
N PRO A 64 -22.40 -8.10 43.34
CA PRO A 64 -23.62 -8.60 43.97
C PRO A 64 -23.97 -7.76 45.21
N TYR A 65 -25.24 -7.36 45.35
CA TYR A 65 -25.72 -6.49 46.43
C TYR A 65 -25.41 -7.12 47.79
N SER A 66 -25.72 -8.40 47.96
CA SER A 66 -25.51 -9.13 49.22
C SER A 66 -24.04 -9.16 49.68
N ASN A 67 -23.08 -9.04 48.76
CA ASN A 67 -21.64 -9.15 49.03
C ASN A 67 -20.84 -7.98 48.44
N ALA A 68 -21.48 -6.84 48.19
CA ALA A 68 -20.84 -5.68 47.57
C ALA A 68 -19.55 -5.21 48.29
N PRO A 69 -19.43 -5.29 49.65
CA PRO A 69 -18.19 -4.94 50.33
C PRO A 69 -16.93 -5.65 49.82
N VAL A 70 -17.08 -6.85 49.23
CA VAL A 70 -15.98 -7.65 48.68
C VAL A 70 -15.30 -6.95 47.49
N PHE A 71 -16.02 -6.07 46.78
CA PHE A 71 -15.44 -5.31 45.66
C PHE A 71 -14.15 -4.57 46.05
N PHE A 72 -14.11 -3.97 47.24
CA PHE A 72 -12.98 -3.16 47.72
C PHE A 72 -11.74 -3.96 48.14
N ILE A 73 -11.80 -5.29 48.08
CA ILE A 73 -10.64 -6.17 48.31
C ILE A 73 -10.18 -6.89 47.03
N TYR A 74 -10.82 -6.61 45.89
CA TYR A 74 -10.36 -7.13 44.60
C TYR A 74 -9.01 -6.51 44.20
N ASP A 75 -8.28 -7.23 43.35
CA ASP A 75 -7.10 -6.70 42.70
C ASP A 75 -7.51 -6.07 41.36
N SER A 76 -8.14 -4.88 41.43
CA SER A 76 -8.64 -4.16 40.26
C SER A 76 -7.84 -2.91 39.96
N TRP A 77 -7.79 -2.52 38.67
CA TRP A 77 -7.13 -1.29 38.23
C TRP A 77 -7.60 -0.06 39.01
N LEU A 78 -8.90 0.06 39.27
CA LEU A 78 -9.47 1.18 40.03
C LEU A 78 -8.88 1.26 41.44
N LEU A 79 -8.80 0.13 42.14
CA LEU A 79 -8.23 0.06 43.48
C LEU A 79 -6.73 0.34 43.47
N SER A 80 -5.98 -0.12 42.46
CA SER A 80 -4.57 0.24 42.30
C SER A 80 -4.38 1.75 42.13
N GLN A 81 -5.22 2.41 41.33
CA GLN A 81 -5.18 3.86 41.14
C GLN A 81 -5.52 4.63 42.43
N ILE A 82 -6.49 4.16 43.21
CA ILE A 82 -6.79 4.73 44.54
C ILE A 82 -5.57 4.59 45.45
N GLU A 83 -4.93 3.42 45.49
CA GLU A 83 -3.75 3.19 46.32
C GLU A 83 -2.56 4.07 45.92
N GLU A 84 -2.30 4.23 44.63
CA GLU A 84 -1.27 5.15 44.13
C GLU A 84 -1.56 6.59 44.53
N TYR A 85 -2.82 7.03 44.35
CA TYR A 85 -3.24 8.35 44.78
C TYR A 85 -3.04 8.55 46.29
N MET A 86 -3.44 7.58 47.12
CA MET A 86 -3.24 7.65 48.57
C MET A 86 -1.75 7.68 48.95
N LYS A 87 -0.90 6.89 48.29
CA LYS A 87 0.56 6.91 48.56
C LYS A 87 1.19 8.26 48.23
N VAL A 88 0.82 8.86 47.09
CA VAL A 88 1.41 10.12 46.61
C VAL A 88 0.95 11.32 47.44
N HIS A 89 -0.31 11.33 47.88
CA HIS A 89 -0.89 12.50 48.55
C HIS A 89 -0.87 12.43 50.09
N PHE A 90 -0.55 11.28 50.68
CA PHE A 90 -0.58 11.04 52.13
C PHE A 90 0.77 10.56 52.69
N VAL A 91 1.86 11.16 52.20
CA VAL A 91 3.27 10.76 52.35
C VAL A 91 3.78 10.67 53.80
N ARG A 92 3.15 11.32 54.78
CA ARG A 92 3.66 11.23 56.17
C ARG A 92 3.42 9.83 56.71
N ALA A 93 4.49 9.17 57.16
CA ALA A 93 4.51 7.77 57.58
C ALA A 93 3.34 7.35 58.50
N LYS A 94 2.94 8.21 59.45
CA LYS A 94 1.83 7.94 60.37
C LYS A 94 0.47 7.74 59.67
N TYR A 95 0.21 8.44 58.57
CA TYR A 95 -1.06 8.33 57.83
C TYR A 95 -1.06 7.14 56.88
N LEU A 96 0.09 6.81 56.29
CA LEU A 96 0.23 5.62 55.48
C LEU A 96 0.00 4.35 56.31
N GLU A 97 0.53 4.28 57.53
CA GLU A 97 0.29 3.17 58.46
C GLU A 97 -1.18 3.09 58.91
N LEU A 98 -1.85 4.23 59.08
CA LEU A 98 -3.26 4.27 59.43
C LEU A 98 -4.16 3.80 58.27
N HIS A 99 -3.88 4.23 57.04
CA HIS A 99 -4.56 3.77 55.82
C HIS A 99 -4.41 2.25 55.64
N LYS A 100 -3.18 1.72 55.78
CA LYS A 100 -2.92 0.27 55.77
C LYS A 100 -3.73 -0.45 56.84
N SER A 101 -3.75 0.07 58.06
CA SER A 101 -4.50 -0.52 59.18
C SER A 101 -6.00 -0.55 58.92
N ILE A 102 -6.58 0.53 58.36
CA ILE A 102 -7.99 0.58 57.96
C ILE A 102 -8.28 -0.51 56.92
N LYS A 103 -7.44 -0.60 55.87
CA LYS A 103 -7.61 -1.59 54.80
C LYS A 103 -7.47 -3.03 55.29
N GLU A 104 -6.48 -3.32 56.13
CA GLU A 104 -6.25 -4.66 56.68
C GLU A 104 -7.43 -5.11 57.54
N ASN A 105 -7.92 -4.24 58.44
CA ASN A 105 -9.06 -4.57 59.29
C ASN A 105 -10.36 -4.69 58.48
N TYR A 106 -10.57 -3.82 57.48
CA TYR A 106 -11.69 -3.94 56.56
C TYR A 106 -11.63 -5.27 55.79
N THR A 107 -10.46 -5.66 55.28
CA THR A 107 -10.27 -6.94 54.57
C THR A 107 -10.61 -8.12 55.47
N LYS A 108 -10.16 -8.10 56.73
CA LYS A 108 -10.52 -9.13 57.72
C LYS A 108 -12.02 -9.12 58.02
N TRP A 109 -12.66 -7.95 58.13
CA TRP A 109 -14.11 -7.85 58.31
C TRP A 109 -14.91 -8.47 57.16
N VAL A 110 -14.54 -8.19 55.92
CA VAL A 110 -15.21 -8.72 54.72
C VAL A 110 -15.05 -10.24 54.62
N THR A 111 -13.87 -10.76 54.95
CA THR A 111 -13.52 -12.18 54.77
C THR A 111 -13.86 -13.08 55.96
N SER A 112 -14.13 -12.50 57.14
CA SER A 112 -14.49 -13.26 58.34
C SER A 112 -15.88 -13.88 58.23
N LYS A 113 -15.95 -15.20 58.42
CA LYS A 113 -17.22 -15.94 58.54
C LYS A 113 -17.82 -15.89 59.95
N ASN A 114 -16.97 -15.80 60.98
CA ASN A 114 -17.41 -15.75 62.37
C ASN A 114 -17.99 -14.36 62.71
N ARG A 115 -19.18 -14.33 63.29
CA ARG A 115 -19.88 -13.10 63.68
C ARG A 115 -19.07 -12.26 64.68
N ASN A 116 -18.43 -12.89 65.67
CA ASN A 116 -17.68 -12.18 66.72
C ASN A 116 -16.42 -11.53 66.16
N GLU A 117 -15.69 -12.23 65.29
CA GLU A 117 -14.52 -11.69 64.60
C GLU A 117 -14.92 -10.55 63.66
N LYS A 118 -16.04 -10.71 62.94
CA LYS A 118 -16.59 -9.68 62.08
C LYS A 118 -16.91 -8.42 62.88
N GLU A 119 -17.59 -8.53 64.01
CA GLU A 119 -17.88 -7.39 64.89
C GLU A 119 -16.60 -6.74 65.45
N TYR A 120 -15.62 -7.54 65.86
CA TYR A 120 -14.32 -7.05 66.32
C TYR A 120 -13.61 -6.21 65.25
N PHE A 121 -13.48 -6.73 64.02
CA PHE A 121 -12.82 -6.01 62.93
C PHE A 121 -13.59 -4.78 62.45
N ALA A 122 -14.94 -4.80 62.50
CA ALA A 122 -15.76 -3.63 62.20
C ALA A 122 -15.48 -2.49 63.20
N ASN A 123 -15.50 -2.80 64.50
CA ASN A 123 -15.19 -1.85 65.57
C ASN A 123 -13.77 -1.28 65.44
N LEU A 124 -12.76 -2.12 65.19
CA LEU A 124 -11.40 -1.67 64.96
C LEU A 124 -11.32 -0.71 63.78
N THR A 125 -11.98 -1.04 62.66
CA THR A 125 -11.98 -0.22 61.46
C THR A 125 -12.54 1.18 61.75
N ILE A 126 -13.70 1.29 62.42
CA ILE A 126 -14.27 2.58 62.83
C ILE A 126 -13.31 3.35 63.76
N ASN A 127 -12.76 2.69 64.78
CA ASN A 127 -11.82 3.32 65.71
C ASN A 127 -10.59 3.91 64.99
N PHE A 128 -10.07 3.23 63.96
CA PHE A 128 -8.97 3.75 63.16
C PHE A 128 -9.40 4.90 62.24
N ILE A 129 -10.61 4.87 61.69
CA ILE A 129 -11.17 5.96 60.87
C ILE A 129 -11.35 7.22 61.71
N GLU A 130 -11.89 7.11 62.92
CA GLU A 130 -12.09 8.25 63.85
C GLU A 130 -10.76 8.86 64.33
N ARG A 131 -9.72 8.03 64.47
CA ARG A 131 -8.35 8.49 64.78
C ARG A 131 -7.68 9.19 63.60
N ASP A 132 -8.18 9.02 62.38
CA ASP A 132 -7.65 9.69 61.20
C ASP A 132 -8.14 11.14 61.15
N VAL A 133 -7.26 12.07 61.50
CA VAL A 133 -7.55 13.51 61.48
C VAL A 133 -7.64 14.08 60.06
N TYR A 134 -7.20 13.34 59.03
CA TYR A 134 -7.09 13.87 57.68
C TYR A 134 -8.45 13.88 56.95
N LYS A 135 -9.04 15.06 56.82
CA LYS A 135 -10.40 15.24 56.29
C LYS A 135 -10.58 14.95 54.80
N HIS A 136 -9.51 15.00 53.99
CA HIS A 136 -9.61 14.77 52.54
C HIS A 136 -9.37 13.31 52.11
N ASN A 137 -9.33 12.37 53.07
CA ASN A 137 -9.22 10.95 52.77
C ASN A 137 -10.60 10.41 52.36
N PHE A 138 -10.93 10.43 51.06
CA PHE A 138 -12.24 9.92 50.61
C PHE A 138 -12.39 8.40 50.85
N PHE A 139 -11.30 7.62 50.85
CA PHE A 139 -11.37 6.17 50.99
C PHE A 139 -11.88 5.78 52.37
N LYS A 140 -11.40 6.42 53.45
CA LYS A 140 -11.90 6.12 54.79
C LYS A 140 -13.39 6.44 54.94
N VAL A 141 -13.84 7.55 54.33
CA VAL A 141 -15.25 7.99 54.36
C VAL A 141 -16.11 6.97 53.62
N LEU A 142 -15.63 6.46 52.49
CA LEU A 142 -16.29 5.42 51.71
C LEU A 142 -16.37 4.09 52.47
N ILE A 143 -15.27 3.65 53.09
CA ILE A 143 -15.25 2.43 53.92
C ILE A 143 -16.18 2.57 55.13
N GLU A 144 -16.21 3.74 55.78
CA GLU A 144 -17.15 4.04 56.85
C GLU A 144 -18.60 3.91 56.35
N ALA A 145 -18.95 4.54 55.23
CA ALA A 145 -20.29 4.45 54.62
C ALA A 145 -20.72 3.00 54.35
N ILE A 146 -19.80 2.17 53.86
CA ILE A 146 -20.04 0.75 53.60
C ILE A 146 -20.31 -0.02 54.90
N LEU A 147 -19.59 0.27 55.98
CA LEU A 147 -19.86 -0.34 57.29
C LEU A 147 -21.24 0.05 57.82
N TYR A 148 -21.61 1.33 57.74
CA TYR A 148 -22.96 1.80 58.12
C TYR A 148 -24.07 1.28 57.19
N THR A 149 -23.73 0.80 56.00
CA THR A 149 -24.68 0.16 55.08
C THR A 149 -24.79 -1.34 55.33
N TYR A 150 -23.69 -2.06 55.51
CA TYR A 150 -23.68 -3.54 55.48
C TYR A 150 -23.51 -4.22 56.84
N HIS A 151 -22.89 -3.57 57.83
CA HIS A 151 -22.71 -4.18 59.15
C HIS A 151 -23.95 -3.94 60.02
N ALA A 152 -24.72 -4.99 60.29
CA ALA A 152 -26.02 -4.87 60.99
C ALA A 152 -25.97 -4.10 62.32
N PRO A 153 -24.96 -4.29 63.22
CA PRO A 153 -24.84 -3.49 64.44
C PRO A 153 -24.63 -1.98 64.23
N PHE A 154 -24.06 -1.58 63.09
CA PHE A 154 -23.84 -0.19 62.73
C PHE A 154 -24.83 0.34 61.72
N PHE A 155 -25.86 -0.43 61.34
CA PHE A 155 -26.73 -0.01 60.25
C PHE A 155 -27.39 1.34 60.55
N ASN A 156 -27.05 2.36 59.77
CA ASN A 156 -27.60 3.71 59.88
C ASN A 156 -27.69 4.34 58.48
N PRO A 157 -28.87 4.31 57.85
CA PRO A 157 -29.00 4.74 56.46
C PRO A 157 -28.76 6.23 56.26
N SER A 158 -29.30 7.08 57.14
CA SER A 158 -29.10 8.53 57.06
C SER A 158 -27.61 8.91 57.13
N LYS A 159 -26.87 8.29 58.07
CA LYS A 159 -25.43 8.52 58.21
C LYS A 159 -24.66 7.94 57.01
N ALA A 160 -25.01 6.76 56.53
CA ALA A 160 -24.38 6.17 55.36
C ALA A 160 -24.54 7.06 54.11
N LEU A 161 -25.74 7.59 53.88
CA LEU A 161 -26.03 8.48 52.76
C LEU A 161 -25.23 9.80 52.85
N GLU A 162 -25.13 10.39 54.04
CA GLU A 162 -24.29 11.58 54.29
C GLU A 162 -22.82 11.28 53.94
N LEU A 163 -22.30 10.15 54.40
CA LEU A 163 -20.93 9.73 54.13
C LEU A 163 -20.70 9.45 52.64
N TYR A 164 -21.66 8.84 51.91
CA TYR A 164 -21.55 8.65 50.47
C TYR A 164 -21.50 9.99 49.71
N ARG A 165 -22.33 10.97 50.10
CA ARG A 165 -22.29 12.32 49.52
C ARG A 165 -20.95 13.01 49.79
N ASN A 166 -20.46 12.93 51.03
CA ASN A 166 -19.16 13.48 51.40
C ASN A 166 -18.01 12.80 50.61
N ALA A 167 -18.03 11.48 50.45
CA ALA A 167 -17.05 10.75 49.64
C ALA A 167 -17.09 11.22 48.17
N PHE A 168 -18.28 11.40 47.59
CA PHE A 168 -18.47 11.91 46.24
C PHE A 168 -17.88 13.33 46.06
N ASP A 169 -18.14 14.24 46.99
CA ASP A 169 -17.62 15.61 46.94
C ASP A 169 -16.08 15.61 47.03
N LEU A 170 -15.51 14.80 47.92
CA LEU A 170 -14.06 14.65 48.07
C LEU A 170 -13.39 14.05 46.81
N ILE A 171 -14.04 13.09 46.15
CA ILE A 171 -13.54 12.50 44.90
C ILE A 171 -13.61 13.51 43.77
N THR A 172 -14.71 14.25 43.66
CA THR A 172 -14.90 15.27 42.63
C THR A 172 -13.85 16.38 42.76
N ALA A 173 -13.58 16.83 43.99
CA ALA A 173 -12.55 17.81 44.31
C ALA A 173 -11.10 17.28 44.25
N SER A 174 -10.90 15.97 44.10
CA SER A 174 -9.56 15.37 44.03
C SER A 174 -8.82 15.70 42.73
N ARG A 175 -7.51 15.44 42.70
CA ARG A 175 -6.66 15.59 41.50
C ARG A 175 -6.56 14.31 40.66
N MET A 176 -7.41 13.31 40.90
CA MET A 176 -7.45 12.08 40.10
C MET A 176 -7.91 12.37 38.66
N SER A 177 -7.56 11.48 37.73
CA SER A 177 -8.01 11.59 36.34
C SER A 177 -9.54 11.46 36.24
N ASP A 178 -10.14 12.08 35.24
CA ASP A 178 -11.60 12.02 35.04
C ASP A 178 -12.11 10.59 34.87
N ASN A 179 -11.32 9.71 34.27
CA ASN A 179 -11.69 8.30 34.12
C ASN A 179 -11.85 7.62 35.49
N VAL A 180 -10.87 7.81 36.39
CA VAL A 180 -10.91 7.28 37.76
C VAL A 180 -12.08 7.88 38.55
N LYS A 181 -12.32 9.20 38.40
CA LYS A 181 -13.45 9.87 39.06
C LYS A 181 -14.80 9.31 38.60
N ASN A 182 -14.99 9.11 37.29
CA ASN A 182 -16.24 8.58 36.75
C ASN A 182 -16.50 7.15 37.24
N GLU A 183 -15.48 6.28 37.24
CA GLU A 183 -15.60 4.92 37.79
C GLU A 183 -15.89 4.93 39.30
N LEU A 184 -15.22 5.80 40.08
CA LEU A 184 -15.53 5.96 41.50
C LEU A 184 -16.96 6.47 41.74
N ASN A 185 -17.42 7.42 40.93
CA ASN A 185 -18.77 7.95 41.00
C ASN A 185 -19.80 6.87 40.67
N TYR A 186 -19.56 6.06 39.63
CA TYR A 186 -20.35 4.88 39.31
C TYR A 186 -20.49 3.95 40.53
N ILE A 187 -19.37 3.60 41.17
CA ILE A 187 -19.37 2.74 42.36
C ILE A 187 -20.13 3.39 43.54
N ILE A 188 -19.93 4.68 43.82
CA ILE A 188 -20.66 5.36 44.90
C ILE A 188 -22.17 5.37 44.66
N LYS A 189 -22.59 5.63 43.42
CA LYS A 189 -24.00 5.64 43.04
C LYS A 189 -24.61 4.23 43.12
N LEU A 190 -23.89 3.19 42.70
CA LEU A 190 -24.28 1.80 42.94
C LEU A 190 -24.50 1.51 44.43
N PHE A 191 -23.54 1.89 45.29
CA PHE A 191 -23.66 1.66 46.74
C PHE A 191 -24.77 2.49 47.39
N THR A 192 -25.05 3.68 46.87
CA THR A 192 -26.22 4.49 47.27
C THR A 192 -27.52 3.78 46.90
N GLY A 193 -27.60 3.18 45.70
CA GLY A 193 -28.73 2.36 45.29
C GLY A 193 -28.87 1.10 46.15
N TYR A 194 -27.77 0.45 46.52
CA TYR A 194 -27.77 -0.68 47.45
C TYR A 194 -28.27 -0.32 48.85
N LEU A 195 -27.91 0.87 49.34
CA LEU A 195 -28.45 1.36 50.60
C LEU A 195 -29.97 1.50 50.53
N ALA A 196 -30.50 2.12 49.46
CA ALA A 196 -31.93 2.26 49.25
C ALA A 196 -32.64 0.91 49.05
N LEU A 197 -32.03 -0.06 48.35
CA LEU A 197 -32.52 -1.44 48.28
C LEU A 197 -32.62 -2.08 49.66
N LYS A 198 -31.64 -1.83 50.53
CA LYS A 198 -31.65 -2.34 51.90
C LYS A 198 -32.78 -1.75 52.75
N GLU A 199 -33.16 -0.51 52.48
CA GLU A 199 -34.33 0.14 53.07
C GLU A 199 -35.65 -0.24 52.41
N SER A 200 -35.62 -1.08 51.35
CA SER A 200 -36.77 -1.42 50.51
C SER A 200 -37.41 -0.21 49.81
N ASP A 201 -36.63 0.87 49.59
CA ASP A 201 -37.05 2.03 48.81
C ASP A 201 -36.60 1.86 47.34
N TYR A 202 -37.45 1.19 46.56
CA TYR A 202 -37.15 0.86 45.16
C TYR A 202 -37.16 2.09 44.24
N GLN A 203 -37.84 3.17 44.61
CA GLN A 203 -37.88 4.40 43.82
C GLN A 203 -36.55 5.15 43.92
N ILE A 204 -36.07 5.35 45.16
CA ILE A 204 -34.76 5.99 45.39
C ILE A 204 -33.64 5.10 44.85
N ALA A 205 -33.74 3.77 45.03
CA ALA A 205 -32.77 2.84 44.47
C ALA A 205 -32.69 2.95 42.94
N ASN A 206 -33.83 3.00 42.26
CA ASN A 206 -33.91 3.15 40.81
C ASN A 206 -33.25 4.45 40.33
N ILE A 207 -33.53 5.58 40.99
CA ILE A 207 -32.88 6.87 40.68
C ILE A 207 -31.36 6.76 40.83
N ALA A 208 -30.89 6.19 41.93
CA ALA A 208 -29.45 6.04 42.18
C ALA A 208 -28.76 5.13 41.14
N PHE A 209 -29.42 4.07 40.66
CA PHE A 209 -28.87 3.22 39.60
C PHE A 209 -28.90 3.90 38.22
N LYS A 210 -29.89 4.76 37.92
CA LYS A 210 -29.90 5.62 36.72
C LYS A 210 -28.73 6.60 36.76
N GLU A 211 -28.54 7.29 37.88
CA GLU A 211 -27.39 8.17 38.09
C GLU A 211 -26.05 7.44 38.00
N ALA A 212 -25.99 6.16 38.41
CA ALA A 212 -24.80 5.33 38.24
C ALA A 212 -24.52 5.12 36.74
N LEU A 213 -25.53 4.74 35.95
CA LEU A 213 -25.36 4.60 34.50
C LEU A 213 -24.90 5.90 33.84
N ASP A 214 -25.48 7.04 34.20
CA ASP A 214 -25.09 8.34 33.64
C ASP A 214 -23.63 8.71 33.97
N ALA A 215 -23.16 8.33 35.16
CA ALA A 215 -21.77 8.51 35.55
C ALA A 215 -20.80 7.59 34.77
N LYS A 216 -21.27 6.41 34.34
CA LYS A 216 -20.45 5.43 33.63
C LYS A 216 -20.49 5.68 32.12
N LYS A 217 -19.43 6.32 31.61
CA LYS A 217 -19.30 6.66 30.19
C LYS A 217 -19.37 5.46 29.24
N ILE A 218 -18.93 4.28 29.69
CA ILE A 218 -18.83 3.05 28.89
C ILE A 218 -19.18 1.85 29.78
N GLY A 219 -20.19 1.05 29.41
CA GLY A 219 -20.61 -0.15 30.16
C GLY A 219 -21.72 0.13 31.19
N GLY A 220 -21.61 -0.43 32.40
CA GLY A 220 -22.60 -0.23 33.48
C GLY A 220 -23.59 -1.37 33.65
N ILE A 221 -23.20 -2.59 33.28
CA ILE A 221 -24.12 -3.72 33.22
C ILE A 221 -24.63 -4.13 34.62
N THR A 222 -23.85 -3.91 35.68
CA THR A 222 -24.30 -4.13 37.07
C THR A 222 -25.45 -3.18 37.41
N ALA A 223 -25.36 -1.90 37.05
CA ALA A 223 -26.46 -0.97 37.26
C ALA A 223 -27.69 -1.32 36.42
N LYS A 224 -27.52 -1.75 35.15
CA LYS A 224 -28.64 -2.25 34.32
C LYS A 224 -29.35 -3.44 34.98
N PHE A 225 -28.60 -4.38 35.57
CA PHE A 225 -29.17 -5.51 36.32
C PHE A 225 -30.04 -5.03 37.50
N TYR A 226 -29.54 -4.11 38.33
CA TYR A 226 -30.34 -3.62 39.46
C TYR A 226 -31.46 -2.68 39.06
N LEU A 227 -31.36 -2.00 37.91
CA LEU A 227 -32.50 -1.32 37.32
C LEU A 227 -33.59 -2.31 36.96
N ALA A 228 -33.27 -3.42 36.28
CA ALA A 228 -34.25 -4.47 36.03
C ALA A 228 -34.94 -4.93 37.33
N LEU A 229 -34.17 -5.16 38.40
CA LEU A 229 -34.70 -5.56 39.71
C LEU A 229 -35.67 -4.51 40.30
N THR A 230 -35.28 -3.24 40.31
CA THR A 230 -36.13 -2.16 40.85
C THR A 230 -37.36 -1.91 39.99
N GLU A 231 -37.27 -2.02 38.67
CA GLU A 231 -38.42 -1.85 37.76
C GLU A 231 -39.43 -2.99 37.90
N VAL A 232 -39.03 -4.22 38.29
CA VAL A 232 -39.98 -5.26 38.70
C VAL A 232 -40.82 -4.79 39.90
N GLN A 233 -40.16 -4.24 40.91
CA GLN A 233 -40.83 -3.79 42.14
C GLN A 233 -41.67 -2.52 41.95
N ASN A 234 -41.30 -1.68 40.99
CA ASN A 234 -42.08 -0.50 40.57
C ASN A 234 -43.18 -0.82 39.54
N GLU A 235 -43.42 -2.11 39.25
CA GLU A 235 -44.42 -2.59 38.27
C GLU A 235 -44.21 -2.07 36.83
N GLN A 236 -42.99 -1.64 36.49
CA GLN A 236 -42.60 -1.18 35.16
C GLN A 236 -42.03 -2.34 34.34
N ILE A 237 -42.91 -3.28 34.01
CA ILE A 237 -42.55 -4.58 33.45
C ILE A 237 -41.84 -4.48 32.08
N ASP A 238 -42.31 -3.59 31.20
CA ASP A 238 -41.68 -3.39 29.87
C ASP A 238 -40.24 -2.88 29.98
N VAL A 239 -39.99 -2.01 30.96
CA VAL A 239 -38.66 -1.45 31.23
C VAL A 239 -37.74 -2.51 31.85
N CYS A 240 -38.30 -3.37 32.71
CA CYS A 240 -37.58 -4.54 33.22
C CYS A 240 -37.14 -5.48 32.08
N GLU A 241 -38.04 -5.82 31.16
CA GLU A 241 -37.72 -6.66 30.00
C GLU A 241 -36.56 -6.08 29.19
N TYR A 242 -36.60 -4.77 28.92
CA TYR A 242 -35.53 -4.06 28.23
C TYR A 242 -34.17 -4.24 28.92
N TYR A 243 -34.08 -4.01 30.24
CA TYR A 243 -32.81 -4.14 30.96
C TYR A 243 -32.36 -5.60 31.09
N LEU A 244 -33.28 -6.56 31.25
CA LEU A 244 -32.94 -7.98 31.26
C LEU A 244 -32.35 -8.42 29.92
N LYS A 245 -32.92 -7.95 28.81
CA LYS A 245 -32.40 -8.19 27.47
C LYS A 245 -31.00 -7.58 27.29
N GLU A 246 -30.77 -6.35 27.74
CA GLU A 246 -29.44 -5.73 27.69
C GLU A 246 -28.38 -6.53 28.48
N VAL A 247 -28.73 -7.09 29.64
CA VAL A 247 -27.85 -7.98 30.42
C VAL A 247 -27.56 -9.28 29.66
N LEU A 248 -28.59 -9.87 29.05
CA LEU A 248 -28.46 -11.11 28.28
C LEU A 248 -27.61 -10.91 27.01
N ASP A 249 -27.85 -9.84 26.26
CA ASP A 249 -27.11 -9.50 25.04
C ASP A 249 -25.65 -9.17 25.35
N TYR A 250 -25.37 -8.56 26.50
CA TYR A 250 -24.00 -8.35 26.98
C TYR A 250 -23.26 -9.68 27.22
N ASP A 251 -23.91 -10.68 27.83
CA ASP A 251 -23.34 -12.02 27.99
C ASP A 251 -23.06 -12.68 26.63
N PHE A 252 -24.01 -12.65 25.70
CA PHE A 252 -23.82 -13.15 24.34
C PHE A 252 -22.69 -12.45 23.59
N HIS A 253 -22.53 -11.15 23.77
CA HIS A 253 -21.46 -10.38 23.14
C HIS A 253 -20.09 -10.83 23.63
N ARG A 254 -19.92 -10.99 24.95
CA ARG A 254 -18.67 -11.51 25.55
C ARG A 254 -18.31 -12.89 25.04
N LEU A 255 -19.29 -13.79 24.98
CA LEU A 255 -19.10 -15.14 24.46
C LEU A 255 -18.74 -15.15 22.97
N SER A 256 -19.36 -14.29 22.17
CA SER A 256 -19.07 -14.16 20.74
C SER A 256 -17.63 -13.70 20.48
N ILE A 257 -17.10 -12.79 21.29
CA ILE A 257 -15.69 -12.34 21.19
C ILE A 257 -14.72 -13.47 21.55
N ALA A 258 -15.06 -14.30 22.55
CA ALA A 258 -14.24 -15.46 22.88
C ALA A 258 -14.19 -16.49 21.73
N ILE A 259 -15.30 -16.66 20.99
CA ILE A 259 -15.35 -17.49 19.77
C ILE A 259 -14.51 -16.87 18.65
N ALA A 260 -14.63 -15.56 18.42
CA ALA A 260 -13.86 -14.86 17.39
C ALA A 260 -12.35 -14.99 17.62
N SER A 261 -11.91 -14.86 18.88
CA SER A 261 -10.50 -14.91 19.29
C SER A 261 -9.90 -16.31 19.48
N ASN A 262 -10.65 -17.39 19.19
CA ASN A 262 -10.21 -18.77 19.44
C ASN A 262 -9.83 -19.05 20.90
N ASN A 263 -10.39 -18.30 21.85
CA ASN A 263 -9.98 -18.38 23.25
C ASN A 263 -10.96 -19.22 24.08
N HIS A 264 -10.67 -20.53 24.15
CA HIS A 264 -11.46 -21.47 24.95
C HIS A 264 -11.52 -21.10 26.44
N GLY A 265 -10.39 -20.63 27.01
CA GLY A 265 -10.31 -20.27 28.42
C GLY A 265 -11.15 -19.05 28.78
N MET A 266 -11.27 -18.11 27.84
CA MET A 266 -12.15 -16.94 27.92
C MET A 266 -13.61 -17.35 27.78
N LEU A 267 -13.96 -18.21 26.80
CA LEU A 267 -15.33 -18.68 26.62
C LEU A 267 -15.83 -19.43 27.86
N GLY A 268 -15.02 -20.36 28.39
CA GLY A 268 -15.37 -21.08 29.62
C GLY A 268 -15.48 -20.18 30.85
N TYR A 269 -14.70 -19.08 30.90
CA TYR A 269 -14.84 -18.09 31.97
C TYR A 269 -16.18 -17.35 31.87
N PHE A 270 -16.53 -16.84 30.70
CA PHE A 270 -17.79 -16.11 30.48
C PHE A 270 -19.02 -17.00 30.67
N LEU A 271 -18.97 -18.26 30.22
CA LEU A 271 -20.05 -19.22 30.46
C LEU A 271 -20.25 -19.53 31.95
N LYS A 272 -19.19 -19.47 32.76
CA LYS A 272 -19.30 -19.69 34.21
C LYS A 272 -19.74 -18.43 34.96
N ASN A 273 -19.35 -17.26 34.48
CA ASN A 273 -19.53 -15.97 35.15
C ASN A 273 -20.48 -15.03 34.37
N ALA A 274 -21.50 -15.60 33.75
CA ALA A 274 -22.52 -14.83 33.05
C ALA A 274 -23.30 -13.96 34.04
N PHE A 275 -23.59 -12.71 33.67
CA PHE A 275 -24.25 -11.78 34.56
C PHE A 275 -25.72 -12.14 34.73
N PHE A 276 -26.34 -12.67 33.68
CA PHE A 276 -27.72 -13.11 33.69
C PHE A 276 -28.00 -14.22 34.71
N TYR A 277 -26.98 -15.01 35.11
CA TYR A 277 -27.15 -16.00 36.17
C TYR A 277 -27.58 -15.38 37.50
N ASN A 278 -27.15 -14.14 37.78
CA ASN A 278 -27.50 -13.43 39.01
C ASN A 278 -29.00 -13.17 39.14
N VAL A 279 -29.75 -13.17 38.02
CA VAL A 279 -31.21 -13.02 38.03
C VAL A 279 -31.84 -14.12 38.88
N PHE A 280 -31.36 -15.37 38.77
CA PHE A 280 -31.91 -16.51 39.51
C PHE A 280 -31.55 -16.55 41.00
N TYR A 281 -30.69 -15.64 41.47
CA TYR A 281 -30.36 -15.50 42.89
C TYR A 281 -31.26 -14.48 43.61
N GLU A 282 -31.87 -13.55 42.89
CA GLU A 282 -32.81 -12.55 43.42
C GLU A 282 -34.25 -13.05 43.24
N LYS A 283 -34.97 -13.25 44.35
CA LYS A 283 -36.29 -13.92 44.34
C LYS A 283 -37.39 -13.05 43.73
N GLU A 284 -37.18 -11.75 43.73
CA GLU A 284 -38.04 -10.71 43.20
C GLU A 284 -38.30 -10.92 41.70
N PHE A 285 -37.34 -11.47 40.96
CA PHE A 285 -37.54 -11.77 39.54
C PHE A 285 -38.52 -12.93 39.27
N ALA A 286 -38.92 -13.69 40.29
CA ALA A 286 -39.94 -14.74 40.13
C ALA A 286 -41.27 -14.19 39.60
N HIS A 287 -41.58 -12.91 39.84
CA HIS A 287 -42.78 -12.24 39.34
C HIS A 287 -42.78 -12.02 37.83
N VAL A 288 -41.59 -11.99 37.20
CA VAL A 288 -41.42 -11.77 35.75
C VAL A 288 -40.94 -13.01 35.01
N LEU A 289 -41.11 -14.20 35.61
CA LEU A 289 -40.68 -15.47 35.04
C LEU A 289 -41.18 -15.70 33.60
N ASN A 290 -42.45 -15.39 33.31
CA ASN A 290 -43.02 -15.61 31.97
C ASN A 290 -42.29 -14.77 30.90
N ILE A 291 -41.87 -13.55 31.25
CA ILE A 291 -41.15 -12.65 30.34
C ILE A 291 -39.73 -13.17 30.12
N MET A 292 -39.07 -13.60 31.20
CA MET A 292 -37.76 -14.24 31.10
C MET A 292 -37.80 -15.51 30.24
N GLU A 293 -38.81 -16.36 30.40
CA GLU A 293 -38.96 -17.56 29.57
C GLU A 293 -39.15 -17.20 28.10
N SER A 294 -39.97 -16.19 27.80
CA SER A 294 -40.14 -15.65 26.43
C SER A 294 -38.82 -15.16 25.84
N LEU A 295 -38.06 -14.34 26.59
CA LEU A 295 -36.75 -13.85 26.19
C LEU A 295 -35.78 -15.01 25.89
N LEU A 296 -35.65 -15.96 26.81
CA LEU A 296 -34.71 -17.09 26.69
C LEU A 296 -35.11 -18.07 25.57
N HIS A 297 -36.41 -18.27 25.35
CA HIS A 297 -36.89 -19.19 24.31
C HIS A 297 -36.47 -18.73 22.91
N SER A 298 -36.39 -17.42 22.66
CA SER A 298 -35.92 -16.87 21.38
C SER A 298 -34.49 -17.30 20.99
N TYR A 299 -33.67 -17.66 21.99
CA TYR A 299 -32.29 -18.14 21.79
C TYR A 299 -32.17 -19.67 21.77
N ARG A 300 -33.24 -20.41 22.10
CA ARG A 300 -33.30 -21.88 22.07
C ARG A 300 -34.00 -22.39 20.80
N ARG A 301 -33.56 -21.94 19.62
CA ARG A 301 -34.14 -22.41 18.34
C ARG A 301 -34.05 -23.94 18.25
N GLU A 302 -35.10 -24.58 17.77
CA GLU A 302 -35.21 -26.05 17.57
C GLU A 302 -34.32 -26.60 16.45
N GLU A 303 -33.41 -25.79 15.88
CA GLU A 303 -32.42 -26.30 14.94
C GLU A 303 -31.54 -27.28 15.72
N GLY A 304 -31.63 -28.56 15.34
CA GLY A 304 -30.98 -29.66 16.03
C GLY A 304 -29.50 -29.39 16.35
N ASN A 305 -28.96 -30.14 17.30
CA ASN A 305 -27.64 -29.90 17.90
C ASN A 305 -26.52 -29.54 16.87
N ILE A 306 -26.29 -28.23 16.70
CA ILE A 306 -25.37 -27.71 15.70
C ILE A 306 -23.93 -28.13 15.99
N LEU A 307 -23.56 -28.28 17.27
CA LEU A 307 -22.22 -28.69 17.67
C LEU A 307 -21.94 -30.12 17.24
N LYS A 308 -22.93 -31.02 17.33
CA LYS A 308 -22.82 -32.38 16.74
C LYS A 308 -22.72 -32.35 15.22
N THR A 309 -23.49 -31.48 14.57
CA THR A 309 -23.38 -31.32 13.11
C THR A 309 -22.00 -30.81 12.71
N ILE A 310 -21.43 -29.87 13.47
CA ILE A 310 -20.07 -29.36 13.27
C ILE A 310 -19.03 -30.46 13.58
N GLU A 311 -19.25 -31.30 14.58
CA GLU A 311 -18.41 -32.45 14.91
C GLU A 311 -18.28 -33.41 13.72
N GLU A 312 -19.41 -33.86 13.17
CA GLU A 312 -19.45 -34.74 11.99
C GLU A 312 -18.73 -34.10 10.79
N LYS A 313 -18.96 -32.80 10.57
CA LYS A 313 -18.33 -32.03 9.50
C LYS A 313 -16.82 -31.84 9.70
N LEU A 314 -16.35 -31.64 10.93
CA LEU A 314 -14.93 -31.54 11.25
C LEU A 314 -14.23 -32.89 11.10
N GLU A 315 -14.88 -33.99 11.50
CA GLU A 315 -14.37 -35.35 11.28
C GLU A 315 -14.26 -35.67 9.79
N SER A 316 -15.27 -35.31 8.99
CA SER A 316 -15.21 -35.41 7.53
C SER A 316 -14.03 -34.63 6.97
N LEU A 317 -13.85 -33.37 7.41
CA LEU A 317 -12.78 -32.49 6.96
C LEU A 317 -11.38 -33.07 7.27
N LYS A 318 -11.20 -33.66 8.46
CA LYS A 318 -9.93 -34.28 8.89
C LYS A 318 -9.56 -35.53 8.11
N LYS A 319 -10.55 -36.29 7.62
CA LYS A 319 -10.31 -37.48 6.79
C LYS A 319 -9.79 -37.13 5.39
N LYS A 320 -9.90 -35.86 4.98
CA LYS A 320 -9.43 -35.37 3.68
C LYS A 320 -7.95 -35.02 3.76
N GLU A 321 -7.20 -35.32 2.71
CA GLU A 321 -5.79 -34.97 2.59
C GLU A 321 -5.63 -33.47 2.32
N LEU A 322 -5.60 -32.66 3.40
CA LEU A 322 -5.52 -31.19 3.34
C LEU A 322 -4.14 -30.65 3.71
N GLU A 323 -3.12 -31.50 3.67
CA GLU A 323 -1.73 -31.14 3.96
C GLU A 323 -1.27 -29.99 3.05
N ASN A 324 -0.65 -28.97 3.65
CA ASN A 324 -0.23 -27.71 3.02
C ASN A 324 -1.34 -26.69 2.69
N LEU A 325 -2.61 -26.98 2.97
CA LEU A 325 -3.72 -26.01 2.83
C LEU A 325 -4.23 -25.46 4.17
N VAL A 326 -3.88 -26.12 5.28
CA VAL A 326 -4.25 -25.70 6.63
C VAL A 326 -3.14 -24.84 7.23
N THR A 327 -3.46 -23.60 7.59
CA THR A 327 -2.55 -22.68 8.31
C THR A 327 -2.60 -22.91 9.81
N GLU A 328 -1.63 -22.35 10.55
CA GLU A 328 -1.63 -22.35 12.03
C GLU A 328 -2.92 -21.74 12.61
N GLU A 329 -3.42 -20.64 12.02
CA GLU A 329 -4.68 -20.00 12.43
C GLU A 329 -5.90 -20.91 12.19
N THR A 330 -5.92 -21.62 11.06
CA THR A 330 -6.98 -22.58 10.73
C THR A 330 -6.94 -23.77 11.71
N SER A 331 -5.74 -24.27 12.00
CA SER A 331 -5.51 -25.33 13.00
C SER A 331 -5.97 -24.91 14.40
N SER A 332 -5.62 -23.70 14.84
CA SER A 332 -6.07 -23.12 16.11
C SER A 332 -7.60 -23.02 16.19
N SER A 333 -8.25 -22.63 15.10
CA SER A 333 -9.72 -22.55 15.02
C SER A 333 -10.39 -23.92 15.07
N ILE A 334 -9.80 -24.93 14.42
CA ILE A 334 -10.26 -26.33 14.50
C ILE A 334 -10.12 -26.85 15.94
N MET A 335 -8.94 -26.69 16.56
CA MET A 335 -8.69 -27.09 17.95
C MET A 335 -9.64 -26.39 18.94
N PHE A 336 -9.97 -25.13 18.69
CA PHE A 336 -10.94 -24.40 19.48
C PHE A 336 -12.32 -25.07 19.41
N LEU A 337 -12.85 -25.32 18.20
CA LEU A 337 -14.16 -25.96 18.03
C LEU A 337 -14.19 -27.36 18.65
N GLU A 338 -13.15 -28.16 18.48
CA GLU A 338 -13.05 -29.50 19.09
C GLU A 338 -13.18 -29.47 20.60
N LYS A 339 -12.44 -28.56 21.26
CA LYS A 339 -12.53 -28.41 22.72
C LYS A 339 -13.94 -27.98 23.17
N ILE A 340 -14.62 -27.15 22.37
CA ILE A 340 -16.00 -26.75 22.67
C ILE A 340 -16.97 -27.90 22.48
N ILE A 341 -16.85 -28.66 21.40
CA ILE A 341 -17.66 -29.84 21.14
C ILE A 341 -17.47 -30.88 22.25
N GLN A 342 -16.22 -31.16 22.63
CA GLN A 342 -15.91 -32.09 23.71
C GLN A 342 -16.56 -31.70 25.05
N ASN A 343 -16.57 -30.40 25.37
CA ASN A 343 -17.05 -29.92 26.66
C ASN A 343 -18.54 -29.56 26.70
N HIS A 344 -19.15 -29.23 25.55
CA HIS A 344 -20.48 -28.61 25.47
C HIS A 344 -21.41 -29.20 24.41
N SER A 345 -21.01 -30.23 23.66
CA SER A 345 -21.87 -30.85 22.63
C SER A 345 -23.21 -31.35 23.18
N SER A 346 -23.27 -31.84 24.41
CA SER A 346 -24.51 -32.29 25.06
C SER A 346 -25.16 -31.23 25.95
N SER A 347 -24.64 -30.00 25.97
CA SER A 347 -25.15 -28.96 26.87
C SER A 347 -26.47 -28.40 26.37
N GLU A 348 -27.46 -28.35 27.25
CA GLU A 348 -28.73 -27.66 27.02
C GLU A 348 -28.68 -26.17 27.43
N ASN A 349 -27.50 -25.69 27.84
CA ASN A 349 -27.33 -24.32 28.31
C ASN A 349 -27.72 -23.32 27.20
N THR A 350 -28.58 -22.36 27.55
CA THR A 350 -29.16 -21.38 26.62
C THR A 350 -28.10 -20.52 25.95
N PHE A 351 -26.99 -20.23 26.62
CA PHE A 351 -25.88 -19.50 25.99
C PHE A 351 -25.18 -20.33 24.90
N VAL A 352 -24.99 -21.63 25.14
CA VAL A 352 -24.39 -22.54 24.13
C VAL A 352 -25.32 -22.66 22.93
N LEU A 353 -26.62 -22.86 23.16
CA LEU A 353 -27.63 -22.96 22.10
C LEU A 353 -27.80 -21.65 21.33
N GLY A 354 -27.85 -20.51 22.03
CA GLY A 354 -28.00 -19.19 21.40
C GLY A 354 -26.80 -18.79 20.54
N LEU A 355 -25.62 -19.36 20.79
CA LEU A 355 -24.40 -19.14 20.00
C LEU A 355 -24.27 -20.07 18.79
N SER A 356 -25.30 -20.86 18.48
CA SER A 356 -25.28 -21.82 17.35
C SER A 356 -24.81 -21.19 16.04
N ASN A 357 -25.33 -20.01 15.71
CA ASN A 357 -24.93 -19.26 14.52
C ASN A 357 -23.46 -18.79 14.56
N ALA A 358 -22.93 -18.47 15.74
CA ALA A 358 -21.55 -18.06 15.89
C ALA A 358 -20.60 -19.25 15.68
N PHE A 359 -20.95 -20.43 16.19
CA PHE A 359 -20.19 -21.66 15.93
C PHE A 359 -20.26 -22.08 14.46
N ALA A 360 -21.43 -22.00 13.82
CA ALA A 360 -21.60 -22.29 12.40
C ALA A 360 -20.73 -21.36 11.54
N LYS A 361 -20.80 -20.05 11.75
CA LYS A 361 -19.95 -19.06 11.05
C LYS A 361 -18.46 -19.33 11.28
N LYS A 362 -18.06 -19.78 12.47
CA LYS A 362 -16.67 -20.13 12.75
C LYS A 362 -16.24 -21.33 11.92
N TYR A 363 -17.06 -22.37 11.83
CA TYR A 363 -16.80 -23.50 10.95
C TYR A 363 -16.72 -23.07 9.48
N ASP A 364 -17.66 -22.26 9.00
CA ASP A 364 -17.65 -21.76 7.62
C ASP A 364 -16.38 -20.94 7.32
N SER A 365 -15.87 -20.17 8.29
CA SER A 365 -14.61 -19.43 8.13
C SER A 365 -13.38 -20.34 7.97
N ILE A 366 -13.39 -21.52 8.61
CA ILE A 366 -12.34 -22.55 8.43
C ILE A 366 -12.40 -23.08 7.00
N PHE A 367 -13.61 -23.42 6.54
CA PHE A 367 -13.86 -23.92 5.20
C PHE A 367 -13.42 -22.92 4.12
N ASP A 368 -13.83 -21.67 4.24
CA ASP A 368 -13.46 -20.59 3.32
C ASP A 368 -11.94 -20.32 3.32
N SER A 369 -11.28 -20.41 4.48
CA SER A 369 -9.83 -20.26 4.59
C SER A 369 -9.09 -21.33 3.79
N ILE A 370 -9.53 -22.60 3.87
CA ILE A 370 -8.94 -23.71 3.12
C ILE A 370 -9.11 -23.51 1.61
N ILE A 371 -10.30 -23.12 1.16
CA ILE A 371 -10.57 -22.84 -0.26
C ILE A 371 -9.69 -21.70 -0.76
N ARG A 372 -9.60 -20.62 0.00
CA ARG A 372 -8.73 -19.48 -0.33
C ARG A 372 -7.27 -19.90 -0.46
N ASN A 373 -6.78 -20.76 0.43
CA ASN A 373 -5.41 -21.26 0.35
C ASN A 373 -5.18 -22.13 -0.89
N LYS A 374 -6.16 -22.96 -1.28
CA LYS A 374 -6.11 -23.73 -2.53
C LYS A 374 -6.06 -22.80 -3.75
N ARG A 375 -6.92 -21.78 -3.78
CA ARG A 375 -6.94 -20.76 -4.84
C ARG A 375 -5.60 -20.02 -4.95
N ASN A 376 -5.02 -19.62 -3.82
CA ASN A 376 -3.71 -18.96 -3.79
C ASN A 376 -2.59 -19.87 -4.31
N LYS A 377 -2.62 -21.15 -3.96
CA LYS A 377 -1.65 -22.14 -4.48
C LYS A 377 -1.74 -22.26 -6.00
N LEU A 378 -2.94 -22.47 -6.55
CA LEU A 378 -3.14 -22.56 -8.00
C LEU A 378 -2.73 -21.27 -8.72
N ASN A 379 -3.09 -20.10 -8.18
CA ASN A 379 -2.67 -18.81 -8.73
C ASN A 379 -1.14 -18.64 -8.73
N SER A 380 -0.46 -19.14 -7.71
CA SER A 380 1.00 -19.13 -7.65
C SER A 380 1.63 -20.04 -8.71
N GLU A 381 1.05 -21.23 -8.94
CA GLU A 381 1.48 -22.16 -10.00
C GLU A 381 1.27 -21.57 -11.40
N ILE A 382 0.11 -20.93 -11.64
CA ILE A 382 -0.16 -20.19 -12.88
C ILE A 382 0.88 -19.09 -13.07
N THR A 383 1.12 -18.26 -12.06
CA THR A 383 2.10 -17.17 -12.13
C THR A 383 3.49 -17.71 -12.46
N GLN A 384 3.91 -18.79 -11.80
CA GLN A 384 5.20 -19.43 -12.06
C GLN A 384 5.31 -19.93 -13.51
N SER A 385 4.23 -20.50 -14.07
CA SER A 385 4.20 -20.94 -15.46
C SER A 385 4.25 -19.79 -16.48
N MET A 386 3.92 -18.56 -16.06
CA MET A 386 3.96 -17.38 -16.92
C MET A 386 5.35 -16.71 -16.98
N ILE A 387 6.26 -17.04 -16.06
CA ILE A 387 7.61 -16.43 -15.98
C ILE A 387 8.40 -16.66 -17.28
N SER A 388 8.33 -17.85 -17.88
CA SER A 388 9.05 -18.13 -19.13
C SER A 388 8.60 -17.24 -20.29
N PHE A 389 7.32 -16.87 -20.34
CA PHE A 389 6.81 -15.93 -21.34
C PHE A 389 7.33 -14.51 -21.07
N GLU A 390 7.43 -14.10 -19.80
CA GLU A 390 7.99 -12.80 -19.44
C GLU A 390 9.47 -12.69 -19.81
N ASP A 391 10.25 -13.74 -19.57
CA ASP A 391 11.65 -13.81 -19.96
C ASP A 391 11.82 -13.72 -21.48
N LEU A 392 11.05 -14.51 -22.25
CA LEU A 392 11.10 -14.47 -23.72
C LEU A 392 10.67 -13.11 -24.30
N ILE A 393 9.62 -12.49 -23.74
CA ILE A 393 9.20 -11.15 -24.15
C ILE A 393 10.32 -10.13 -23.88
N LYS A 394 10.97 -10.22 -22.71
CA LYS A 394 12.07 -9.34 -22.32
C LYS A 394 13.29 -9.51 -23.22
N GLU A 395 13.65 -10.74 -23.58
CA GLU A 395 14.73 -11.02 -24.54
C GLU A 395 14.46 -10.38 -25.91
N ASN A 396 13.24 -10.53 -26.45
CA ASN A 396 12.87 -9.94 -27.73
C ASN A 396 12.85 -8.40 -27.68
N ILE A 397 12.42 -7.80 -26.56
CA ILE A 397 12.51 -6.34 -26.34
C ILE A 397 13.97 -5.89 -26.37
N ASN A 398 14.87 -6.60 -25.69
CA ASN A 398 16.29 -6.26 -25.68
C ASN A 398 16.92 -6.37 -27.07
N ALA A 399 16.63 -7.44 -27.82
CA ALA A 399 17.11 -7.63 -29.19
C ALA A 399 16.61 -6.52 -30.14
N LYS A 400 15.33 -6.14 -30.01
CA LYS A 400 14.76 -5.00 -30.74
C LYS A 400 15.51 -3.69 -30.43
N ASN A 401 15.76 -3.42 -29.15
CA ASN A 401 16.45 -2.19 -28.73
C ASN A 401 17.90 -2.15 -29.25
N GLN A 402 18.59 -3.29 -29.31
CA GLN A 402 19.92 -3.39 -29.92
C GLN A 402 19.89 -3.04 -31.41
N LEU A 403 18.94 -3.57 -32.18
CA LEU A 403 18.79 -3.23 -33.60
C LEU A 403 18.47 -1.74 -33.83
N GLN A 404 17.70 -1.12 -32.94
CA GLN A 404 17.43 0.31 -33.00
C GLN A 404 18.71 1.13 -32.78
N LEU A 405 19.52 0.76 -31.80
CA LEU A 405 20.83 1.39 -31.55
C LEU A 405 21.78 1.19 -32.73
N GLU A 406 21.81 0.00 -33.34
CA GLU A 406 22.62 -0.27 -34.54
C GLU A 406 22.19 0.58 -35.73
N LEU A 407 20.89 0.76 -35.95
CA LEU A 407 20.35 1.60 -37.00
C LEU A 407 20.74 3.08 -36.80
N GLU A 408 20.64 3.60 -35.58
CA GLU A 408 21.07 4.97 -35.26
C GLU A 408 22.57 5.16 -35.48
N ASN A 409 23.39 4.21 -35.01
CA ASN A 409 24.83 4.21 -35.23
C ASN A 409 25.20 4.14 -36.71
N PHE A 410 24.47 3.33 -37.50
CA PHE A 410 24.65 3.25 -38.95
C PHE A 410 24.34 4.60 -39.61
N ARG A 411 23.19 5.23 -39.29
CA ARG A 411 22.82 6.54 -39.84
C ARG A 411 23.86 7.62 -39.53
N SER A 412 24.35 7.66 -38.29
CA SER A 412 25.41 8.58 -37.89
C SER A 412 26.70 8.36 -38.68
N LYS A 413 27.22 7.12 -38.73
CA LYS A 413 28.44 6.79 -39.48
C LYS A 413 28.30 7.03 -40.99
N HIS A 414 27.14 6.71 -41.56
CA HIS A 414 26.87 6.87 -42.99
C HIS A 414 26.82 8.36 -43.38
N SER A 415 26.19 9.20 -42.56
CA SER A 415 26.21 10.66 -42.70
C SER A 415 27.62 11.23 -42.62
N ASP A 416 28.44 10.78 -41.68
CA ASP A 416 29.83 11.23 -41.55
C ASP A 416 30.68 10.83 -42.77
N ASN A 417 30.50 9.62 -43.28
CA ASN A 417 31.18 9.16 -44.50
C ASN A 417 30.76 9.95 -45.75
N LEU A 418 29.48 10.33 -45.86
CA LEU A 418 28.99 11.21 -46.91
C LEU A 418 29.70 12.56 -46.85
N ARG A 419 29.79 13.16 -45.66
CA ARG A 419 30.49 14.44 -45.46
C ARG A 419 31.97 14.35 -45.86
N LYS A 420 32.66 13.28 -45.47
CA LYS A 420 34.07 13.06 -45.84
C LYS A 420 34.25 12.97 -47.36
N ARG A 421 33.47 12.14 -48.05
CA ARG A 421 33.54 12.01 -49.52
C ARG A 421 33.22 13.32 -50.25
N LEU A 422 32.25 14.08 -49.76
CA LEU A 422 31.93 15.38 -50.34
C LEU A 422 33.08 16.39 -50.16
N ASN A 423 33.73 16.39 -48.99
CA ASN A 423 34.90 17.22 -48.72
C ASN A 423 36.10 16.81 -49.60
N GLU A 424 36.39 15.51 -49.73
CA GLU A 424 37.45 15.00 -50.60
C GLU A 424 37.25 15.43 -52.06
N LEU A 425 36.01 15.33 -52.57
CA LEU A 425 35.65 15.79 -53.91
C LEU A 425 35.83 17.32 -54.05
N ASP A 426 35.48 18.09 -53.01
CA ASP A 426 35.62 19.54 -52.99
C ASP A 426 37.10 19.94 -53.05
N GLU A 427 37.93 19.33 -52.20
CA GLU A 427 39.38 19.52 -52.16
C GLU A 427 40.04 19.16 -53.50
N GLU A 428 39.73 17.99 -54.08
CA GLU A 428 40.26 17.55 -55.38
C GLU A 428 39.87 18.52 -56.50
N THR A 429 38.61 18.97 -56.52
CA THR A 429 38.15 19.88 -57.58
C THR A 429 38.78 21.26 -57.43
N ASN A 430 38.86 21.80 -56.20
CA ASN A 430 39.47 23.10 -55.95
C ASN A 430 40.96 23.09 -56.28
N TYR A 431 41.69 22.03 -55.92
CA TYR A 431 43.09 21.86 -56.30
C TYR A 431 43.28 21.94 -57.83
N ASN A 432 42.46 21.20 -58.58
CA ASN A 432 42.53 21.20 -60.05
C ASN A 432 42.16 22.55 -60.68
N ILE A 433 41.21 23.28 -60.09
CA ILE A 433 40.86 24.64 -60.53
C ILE A 433 42.03 25.59 -60.29
N THR A 434 42.60 25.61 -59.09
CA THR A 434 43.75 26.47 -58.74
C THR A 434 44.94 26.19 -59.65
N PHE A 435 45.25 24.91 -59.92
CA PHE A 435 46.32 24.52 -60.85
C PHE A 435 46.11 25.06 -62.27
N LEU A 436 44.85 25.03 -62.77
CA LEU A 436 44.52 25.57 -64.09
C LEU A 436 44.56 27.10 -64.12
N GLU A 437 44.20 27.77 -63.03
CA GLU A 437 44.29 29.24 -62.90
C GLU A 437 45.75 29.71 -62.89
N GLU A 438 46.65 29.02 -62.16
CA GLU A 438 48.09 29.27 -62.19
C GLU A 438 48.70 29.03 -63.58
N ARG A 439 48.22 28.01 -64.30
CA ARG A 439 48.62 27.77 -65.68
C ARG A 439 48.13 28.88 -66.63
N ALA A 440 46.95 29.44 -66.41
CA ALA A 440 46.42 30.53 -67.22
C ALA A 440 47.16 31.86 -66.97
N SER A 441 47.61 32.10 -65.73
CA SER A 441 48.35 33.31 -65.36
C SER A 441 49.79 33.31 -65.87
N SER A 442 50.41 32.13 -66.03
CA SER A 442 51.80 31.97 -66.51
C SER A 442 51.99 31.96 -68.04
N LEU A 443 50.91 31.84 -68.84
CA LEU A 443 50.93 31.93 -70.31
C LEU A 443 51.76 33.09 -70.93
N PRO A 444 51.73 34.35 -70.44
CA PRO A 444 52.57 35.45 -70.94
C PRO A 444 54.08 35.19 -70.90
N ASN A 445 54.54 34.33 -69.99
CA ASN A 445 55.96 34.08 -69.75
C ASN A 445 56.52 32.97 -70.63
N ILE A 446 55.67 32.33 -71.46
CA ILE A 446 56.08 31.28 -72.39
C ILE A 446 56.40 31.92 -73.74
N ASP A 447 57.61 31.68 -74.25
CA ASP A 447 58.17 32.31 -75.46
C ASP A 447 57.25 32.24 -76.69
N ARG A 448 56.53 31.13 -76.86
CA ARG A 448 55.57 30.91 -77.96
C ARG A 448 54.36 31.87 -77.92
N TYR A 449 53.97 32.31 -76.72
CA TYR A 449 52.79 33.14 -76.49
C TYR A 449 53.16 34.58 -76.09
N ASN A 450 54.44 34.95 -76.24
CA ASN A 450 54.95 36.28 -75.96
C ASN A 450 55.10 37.10 -77.26
N PRO A 451 54.14 38.00 -77.54
CA PRO A 451 54.10 38.73 -78.81
C PRO A 451 55.31 39.65 -79.02
N GLN A 452 55.91 40.17 -77.94
CA GLN A 452 57.10 41.03 -78.03
C GLN A 452 58.34 40.24 -78.46
N LYS A 453 58.53 39.04 -77.88
CA LYS A 453 59.68 38.19 -78.18
C LYS A 453 59.61 37.63 -79.61
N THR A 454 58.44 37.17 -80.05
CA THR A 454 58.24 36.68 -81.43
C THR A 454 58.41 37.79 -82.46
N MET A 455 57.95 39.02 -82.18
CA MET A 455 58.15 40.17 -83.06
C MET A 455 59.62 40.52 -83.23
N SER A 456 60.40 40.52 -82.15
CA SER A 456 61.84 40.79 -82.17
C SER A 456 62.60 39.78 -83.03
N ILE A 457 62.29 38.48 -82.89
CA ILE A 457 62.91 37.41 -83.67
C ILE A 457 62.59 37.56 -85.16
N ASN A 458 61.32 37.77 -85.51
CA ASN A 458 60.90 37.93 -86.91
C ASN A 458 61.48 39.19 -87.57
N MET A 459 61.58 40.30 -86.83
CA MET A 459 62.25 41.51 -87.31
C MET A 459 63.74 41.27 -87.62
N THR A 460 64.41 40.43 -86.85
CA THR A 460 65.82 40.09 -87.10
C THR A 460 65.99 39.34 -88.42
N TYR A 461 65.13 38.35 -88.69
CA TYR A 461 65.15 37.63 -89.97
C TYR A 461 64.81 38.54 -91.15
N ASN A 462 63.87 39.47 -90.97
CA ASN A 462 63.51 40.43 -92.00
C ASN A 462 64.69 41.32 -92.41
N ILE A 463 65.51 41.80 -91.44
CA ILE A 463 66.73 42.55 -91.73
C ILE A 463 67.69 41.73 -92.60
N ILE A 464 67.92 40.46 -92.25
CA ILE A 464 68.83 39.58 -92.98
C ILE A 464 68.34 39.37 -94.42
N ILE A 465 67.05 39.08 -94.60
CA ILE A 465 66.46 38.84 -95.93
C ILE A 465 66.51 40.11 -96.79
N ALA A 466 66.18 41.27 -96.23
CA ALA A 466 66.25 42.54 -96.93
C ALA A 466 67.68 42.83 -97.45
N LEU A 467 68.70 42.45 -96.68
CA LEU A 467 70.11 42.61 -97.05
C LEU A 467 70.53 41.63 -98.15
N ILE A 468 69.99 40.42 -98.18
CA ILE A 468 70.20 39.46 -99.29
C ILE A 468 69.54 39.97 -100.57
N VAL A 469 68.29 40.44 -100.49
CA VAL A 469 67.55 40.99 -101.65
C VAL A 469 68.28 42.21 -102.21
N PHE A 470 68.80 43.07 -101.33
CA PHE A 470 69.66 44.19 -101.71
C PHE A 470 70.84 43.75 -102.59
N LEU A 471 71.57 42.71 -102.17
CA LEU A 471 72.72 42.22 -102.93
C LEU A 471 72.31 41.63 -104.28
N ILE A 472 71.31 40.76 -104.30
CA ILE A 472 70.86 40.07 -105.53
C ILE A 472 70.36 41.08 -106.57
N ALA A 473 69.49 42.02 -106.15
CA ALA A 473 68.94 43.03 -107.06
C ALA A 473 70.02 43.97 -107.60
N GLY A 474 70.98 44.37 -106.74
CA GLY A 474 72.11 45.18 -107.16
C GLY A 474 72.92 44.51 -108.26
N PHE A 475 73.37 43.26 -108.05
CA PHE A 475 74.18 42.54 -109.04
C PHE A 475 73.41 42.18 -110.32
N SER A 476 72.11 41.90 -110.22
CA SER A 476 71.25 41.61 -111.38
C SER A 476 71.15 42.78 -112.36
N SER A 477 71.14 44.02 -111.88
CA SER A 477 71.07 45.20 -112.76
C SER A 477 72.33 45.38 -113.61
N TYR A 478 73.47 44.84 -113.16
CA TYR A 478 74.74 44.93 -113.89
C TYR A 478 74.83 43.95 -115.06
N SER A 479 74.32 42.72 -114.94
CA SER A 479 74.51 41.69 -115.97
C SER A 479 73.68 41.88 -117.25
N ASN A 480 72.75 42.84 -117.27
CA ASN A 480 71.76 42.98 -118.34
C ASN A 480 72.13 43.96 -119.48
N ARG A 481 73.40 44.42 -119.61
CA ARG A 481 73.83 45.27 -120.75
C ARG A 481 75.22 44.92 -121.30
N MET A 482 75.32 44.82 -122.64
CA MET A 482 76.59 44.74 -123.35
C MET A 482 77.27 46.12 -123.41
N VAL A 483 78.37 46.26 -122.68
CA VAL A 483 79.19 47.47 -122.64
C VAL A 483 80.33 47.33 -123.65
N SER A 484 80.38 48.22 -124.64
CA SER A 484 81.38 48.19 -125.72
C SER A 484 82.59 49.11 -125.48
N ASN A 485 82.91 49.47 -124.22
CA ASN A 485 84.14 50.19 -123.91
C ASN A 485 84.68 49.88 -122.48
N PRO A 486 85.97 49.54 -122.27
CA PRO A 486 86.43 48.97 -121.00
C PRO A 486 86.71 49.94 -119.84
N ASN A 487 86.33 51.23 -119.89
CA ASN A 487 86.77 52.24 -118.90
C ASN A 487 85.66 52.94 -118.06
N GLU A 488 84.49 52.30 -117.84
CA GLU A 488 83.38 52.89 -117.03
C GLU A 488 83.05 52.15 -115.71
N TYR A 489 84.05 51.78 -114.90
CA TYR A 489 83.83 50.99 -113.67
C TYR A 489 83.03 51.71 -112.55
N ASN A 490 83.12 53.05 -112.46
CA ASN A 490 82.47 53.81 -111.39
C ASN A 490 80.95 54.03 -111.59
N SER A 491 80.45 54.05 -112.83
CA SER A 491 79.00 54.18 -113.07
C SER A 491 78.25 52.88 -112.75
N ILE A 492 78.93 51.74 -112.93
CA ILE A 492 78.44 50.40 -112.63
C ILE A 492 78.18 50.22 -111.13
N LEU A 493 79.13 50.63 -110.29
CA LEU A 493 79.07 50.40 -108.83
C LEU A 493 77.98 51.26 -108.16
N GLY A 494 77.82 52.52 -108.59
CA GLY A 494 76.74 53.39 -108.11
C GLY A 494 75.35 52.88 -108.47
N MET A 495 75.20 52.22 -109.63
CA MET A 495 73.93 51.67 -110.08
C MET A 495 73.53 50.41 -109.30
N ILE A 496 74.47 49.51 -109.03
CA ILE A 496 74.29 48.33 -108.19
C ILE A 496 73.77 48.72 -106.79
N LEU A 497 74.36 49.75 -106.19
CA LEU A 497 73.97 50.19 -104.84
C LEU A 497 72.58 50.82 -104.79
N PHE A 498 72.18 51.61 -105.81
CA PHE A 498 70.89 52.31 -105.78
C PHE A 498 69.70 51.37 -106.03
N GLU A 499 69.80 50.49 -107.03
CA GLU A 499 68.74 49.49 -107.28
C GLU A 499 68.71 48.44 -106.18
N GLY A 500 69.87 48.01 -105.66
CA GLY A 500 69.92 47.19 -104.45
C GLY A 500 69.21 47.83 -103.25
N ALA A 501 69.47 49.12 -102.97
CA ALA A 501 68.86 49.87 -101.87
C ALA A 501 67.35 49.94 -101.98
N LYS A 502 66.84 50.25 -103.17
CA LYS A 502 65.41 50.38 -103.42
C LYS A 502 64.67 49.07 -103.11
N TRP A 503 65.14 47.95 -103.65
CA TRP A 503 64.50 46.65 -103.42
C TRP A 503 64.72 46.10 -102.00
N GLY A 504 65.89 46.36 -101.40
CA GLY A 504 66.17 46.02 -100.00
C GLY A 504 65.24 46.74 -99.02
N ILE A 505 65.02 48.05 -99.19
CA ILE A 505 64.11 48.84 -98.33
C ILE A 505 62.67 48.38 -98.48
N ILE A 506 62.21 48.11 -99.71
CA ILE A 506 60.86 47.60 -99.96
C ILE A 506 60.66 46.24 -99.26
N SER A 507 61.64 45.34 -99.39
CA SER A 507 61.60 44.03 -98.71
C SER A 507 61.56 44.18 -97.19
N PHE A 508 62.31 45.12 -96.61
CA PHE A 508 62.32 45.37 -95.18
C PHE A 508 60.96 45.88 -94.67
N PHE A 509 60.31 46.80 -95.38
CA PHE A 509 58.97 47.28 -94.97
C PHE A 509 57.92 46.18 -95.04
N ILE A 510 57.96 45.34 -96.09
CA ILE A 510 57.04 44.22 -96.24
C ILE A 510 57.23 43.21 -95.11
N GLY A 511 58.47 42.80 -94.80
CA GLY A 511 58.70 41.87 -93.70
C GLY A 511 58.45 42.47 -92.30
N GLY A 512 58.51 43.81 -92.18
CA GLY A 512 58.14 44.52 -90.96
C GLY A 512 56.65 44.44 -90.68
N LEU A 513 55.82 44.64 -91.72
CA LEU A 513 54.37 44.44 -91.65
C LEU A 513 54.00 42.99 -91.31
N ILE A 514 54.67 42.02 -91.94
CA ILE A 514 54.46 40.59 -91.64
C ILE A 514 54.79 40.28 -90.18
N SER A 515 55.85 40.85 -89.62
CA SER A 515 56.24 40.63 -88.22
C SER A 515 55.20 41.18 -87.22
N ILE A 516 54.57 42.32 -87.53
CA ILE A 516 53.47 42.88 -86.72
C ILE A 516 52.24 41.98 -86.77
N ILE A 517 51.87 41.48 -87.96
CA ILE A 517 50.73 40.57 -88.14
C ILE A 517 50.96 39.27 -87.35
N ILE A 518 52.18 38.70 -87.40
CA ILE A 518 52.51 37.49 -86.62
C ILE A 518 52.43 37.75 -85.12
N SER A 519 52.89 38.91 -84.64
CA SER A 519 52.75 39.29 -83.22
C SER A 519 51.28 39.40 -82.79
N GLY A 520 50.42 39.98 -83.64
CA GLY A 520 48.97 40.02 -83.44
C GLY A 520 48.35 38.62 -83.37
N LEU A 521 48.76 37.71 -84.26
CA LEU A 521 48.31 36.31 -84.26
C LEU A 521 48.70 35.58 -82.97
N VAL A 522 49.91 35.78 -82.45
CA VAL A 522 50.35 35.20 -81.17
C VAL A 522 49.52 35.70 -79.99
N MET A 523 49.06 36.97 -80.02
CA MET A 523 48.18 37.53 -78.99
C MET A 523 46.79 36.87 -79.03
N ILE A 524 46.28 36.57 -80.23
CA ILE A 524 45.03 35.82 -80.43
C ILE A 524 45.19 34.37 -79.97
N GLU A 525 46.28 33.69 -80.34
CA GLU A 525 46.56 32.32 -79.88
C GLU A 525 46.63 32.23 -78.34
N ARG A 526 47.20 33.24 -77.68
CA ARG A 526 47.21 33.33 -76.22
C ARG A 526 45.81 33.53 -75.63
N ALA A 527 44.98 34.35 -76.26
CA ALA A 527 43.60 34.56 -75.83
C ALA A 527 42.76 33.28 -76.01
N ASP A 528 42.96 32.56 -77.10
CA ASP A 528 42.32 31.27 -77.36
C ASP A 528 42.73 30.20 -76.34
N GLU A 529 44.01 30.10 -75.98
CA GLU A 529 44.44 29.18 -74.93
C GLU A 529 43.89 29.57 -73.55
N LYS A 530 43.81 30.86 -73.21
CA LYS A 530 43.11 31.31 -72.00
C LYS A 530 41.64 30.91 -72.01
N GLN A 531 40.96 31.04 -73.16
CA GLN A 531 39.55 30.66 -73.28
C GLN A 531 39.36 29.13 -73.19
N LYS A 532 40.29 28.32 -73.71
CA LYS A 532 40.29 26.85 -73.54
C LYS A 532 40.46 26.46 -72.07
N ILE A 533 41.36 27.12 -71.33
CA ILE A 533 41.52 26.87 -69.89
C ILE A 533 40.26 27.25 -69.11
N ALA A 534 39.64 28.41 -69.41
CA ALA A 534 38.39 28.82 -68.78
C ALA A 534 37.23 27.84 -69.05
N ARG A 535 37.12 27.30 -70.28
CA ARG A 535 36.16 26.24 -70.61
C ARG A 535 36.43 24.97 -69.81
N LYS A 536 37.69 24.58 -69.63
CA LYS A 536 38.07 23.42 -68.80
C LYS A 536 37.68 23.60 -67.32
N ILE A 537 37.89 24.78 -66.75
CA ILE A 537 37.45 25.11 -65.38
C ILE A 537 35.92 25.00 -65.26
N MET A 538 35.18 25.53 -66.24
CA MET A 538 33.72 25.43 -66.24
C MET A 538 33.23 23.98 -66.36
N THR A 539 33.89 23.15 -67.18
CA THR A 539 33.58 21.71 -67.26
C THR A 539 33.84 20.97 -65.96
N LEU A 540 34.93 21.30 -65.23
CA LEU A 540 35.22 20.72 -63.92
C LEU A 540 34.17 21.12 -62.88
N LYS A 541 33.73 22.38 -62.86
CA LYS A 541 32.63 22.83 -61.97
C LYS A 541 31.31 22.11 -62.25
N ASN A 542 30.97 21.91 -63.53
CA ASN A 542 29.77 21.15 -63.93
C ASN A 542 29.89 19.66 -63.58
N LEU A 543 31.07 19.05 -63.75
CA LEU A 543 31.33 17.67 -63.36
C LEU A 543 31.26 17.47 -61.85
N LYS A 544 31.76 18.42 -61.05
CA LYS A 544 31.59 18.42 -59.58
C LYS A 544 30.12 18.44 -59.19
N GLY A 545 29.30 19.31 -59.79
CA GLY A 545 27.85 19.35 -59.53
C GLY A 545 27.16 18.01 -59.79
N LYS A 546 27.47 17.37 -60.92
CA LYS A 546 26.94 16.03 -61.24
C LYS A 546 27.43 14.95 -60.27
N ARG A 547 28.72 14.91 -59.96
CA ARG A 547 29.29 13.95 -59.00
C ARG A 547 28.72 14.11 -57.59
N ILE A 548 28.50 15.34 -57.12
CA ILE A 548 27.83 15.59 -55.83
C ILE A 548 26.44 14.96 -55.81
N GLN A 549 25.67 15.13 -56.89
CA GLN A 549 24.33 14.57 -57.00
C GLN A 549 24.36 13.03 -57.06
N GLU A 550 25.29 12.47 -57.83
CA GLU A 550 25.51 11.02 -57.90
C GLU A 550 25.87 10.43 -56.53
N ILE A 551 26.86 11.01 -55.83
CA ILE A 551 27.28 10.57 -54.49
C ILE A 551 26.11 10.66 -53.50
N LYS A 552 25.34 11.77 -53.48
CA LYS A 552 24.17 11.89 -52.61
C LYS A 552 23.13 10.82 -52.92
N SER A 553 22.80 10.61 -54.19
CA SER A 553 21.80 9.60 -54.59
C SER A 553 22.22 8.17 -54.26
N GLU A 554 23.51 7.84 -54.39
CA GLU A 554 24.05 6.53 -54.01
C GLU A 554 23.96 6.30 -52.50
N PHE A 555 24.30 7.33 -51.70
CA PHE A 555 24.22 7.27 -50.24
C PHE A 555 22.78 7.20 -49.75
N GLU A 556 21.85 7.99 -50.32
CA GLU A 556 20.42 7.95 -49.99
C GLU A 556 19.80 6.57 -50.32
N SER A 557 20.14 6.00 -51.47
CA SER A 557 19.69 4.65 -51.86
C SER A 557 20.20 3.58 -50.89
N LYS A 558 21.50 3.64 -50.53
CA LYS A 558 22.09 2.71 -49.54
C LYS A 558 21.50 2.88 -48.15
N GLU A 559 21.27 4.12 -47.71
CA GLU A 559 20.67 4.40 -46.41
C GLU A 559 19.24 3.85 -46.35
N LYS A 560 18.45 4.08 -47.40
CA LYS A 560 17.07 3.61 -47.49
C LYS A 560 17.01 2.08 -47.45
N LEU A 561 17.82 1.39 -48.26
CA LEU A 561 17.88 -0.08 -48.28
C LEU A 561 18.25 -0.66 -46.90
N MET A 562 19.26 -0.10 -46.23
CA MET A 562 19.66 -0.55 -44.90
C MET A 562 18.59 -0.24 -43.85
N ALA A 563 18.02 0.97 -43.85
CA ALA A 563 16.97 1.35 -42.94
C ALA A 563 15.72 0.46 -43.10
N ASP A 564 15.34 0.13 -44.33
CA ASP A 564 14.23 -0.77 -44.61
C ASP A 564 14.50 -2.19 -44.08
N ASN A 565 15.73 -2.70 -44.19
CA ASN A 565 16.12 -4.00 -43.62
C ASN A 565 16.07 -4.02 -42.08
N PHE A 566 16.62 -2.99 -41.42
CA PHE A 566 16.55 -2.85 -39.96
C PHE A 566 15.09 -2.70 -39.48
N ASN A 567 14.30 -1.87 -40.14
CA ASN A 567 12.88 -1.66 -39.81
C ASN A 567 12.05 -2.93 -40.02
N SER A 568 12.32 -3.69 -41.09
CA SER A 568 11.69 -5.00 -41.32
C SER A 568 12.01 -5.97 -40.17
N SER A 569 13.28 -6.02 -39.75
CA SER A 569 13.73 -6.88 -38.64
C SER A 569 13.11 -6.46 -37.30
N ILE A 570 13.04 -5.15 -37.02
CA ILE A 570 12.35 -4.58 -35.85
C ILE A 570 10.86 -4.92 -35.88
N SER A 571 10.22 -4.87 -37.07
CA SER A 571 8.82 -5.27 -37.24
C SER A 571 8.58 -6.74 -36.90
N VAL A 572 9.50 -7.63 -37.29
CA VAL A 572 9.43 -9.05 -36.91
C VAL A 572 9.51 -9.23 -35.40
N TYR A 573 10.41 -8.51 -34.71
CA TYR A 573 10.46 -8.54 -33.24
C TYR A 573 9.21 -7.96 -32.58
N ASN A 574 8.62 -6.89 -33.13
CA ASN A 574 7.35 -6.35 -32.64
C ASN A 574 6.21 -7.37 -32.77
N MET A 575 6.09 -8.03 -33.92
CA MET A 575 5.09 -9.09 -34.13
C MET A 575 5.29 -10.24 -33.16
N LYS A 576 6.53 -10.70 -32.96
CA LYS A 576 6.85 -11.75 -31.97
C LYS A 576 6.48 -11.36 -30.53
N ILE A 577 6.77 -10.12 -30.12
CA ILE A 577 6.40 -9.63 -28.78
C ILE A 577 4.88 -9.61 -28.62
N GLU A 578 4.15 -9.14 -29.63
CA GLU A 578 2.69 -9.09 -29.63
C GLU A 578 2.07 -10.50 -29.60
N ASP A 579 2.58 -11.41 -30.43
CA ASP A 579 2.13 -12.81 -30.47
C ASP A 579 2.39 -13.53 -29.15
N LEU A 580 3.60 -13.40 -28.58
CA LEU A 580 3.92 -13.96 -27.25
C LEU A 580 3.05 -13.36 -26.14
N SER A 581 2.71 -12.07 -26.23
CA SER A 581 1.83 -11.42 -25.25
C SER A 581 0.39 -11.93 -25.36
N LYS A 582 -0.11 -12.12 -26.58
CA LYS A 582 -1.44 -12.71 -26.83
C LYS A 582 -1.49 -14.17 -26.39
N GLU A 583 -0.44 -14.95 -26.67
CA GLU A 583 -0.33 -16.35 -26.26
C GLU A 583 -0.28 -16.47 -24.73
N LYS A 584 0.50 -15.62 -24.06
CA LYS A 584 0.56 -15.53 -22.60
C LYS A 584 -0.83 -15.26 -22.02
N GLU A 585 -1.55 -14.26 -22.54
CA GLU A 585 -2.87 -13.89 -22.02
C GLU A 585 -3.91 -15.00 -22.26
N SER A 586 -3.89 -15.61 -23.46
CA SER A 586 -4.75 -16.75 -23.79
C SER A 586 -4.49 -17.94 -22.86
N LYS A 587 -3.21 -18.30 -22.66
CA LYS A 587 -2.82 -19.43 -21.81
C LYS A 587 -3.12 -19.16 -20.33
N LYS A 588 -2.90 -17.92 -19.86
CA LYS A 588 -3.28 -17.49 -18.51
C LYS A 588 -4.79 -17.62 -18.29
N LYS A 589 -5.61 -17.25 -19.27
CA LYS A 589 -7.06 -17.40 -19.21
C LYS A 589 -7.48 -18.87 -19.14
N ILE A 590 -6.93 -19.72 -20.02
CA ILE A 590 -7.21 -21.17 -20.02
C ILE A 590 -6.88 -21.79 -18.66
N LEU A 591 -5.67 -21.52 -18.15
CA LEU A 591 -5.24 -22.03 -16.84
C LEU A 591 -6.07 -21.45 -15.70
N GLY A 592 -6.54 -20.21 -15.81
CA GLY A 592 -7.45 -19.58 -14.85
C GLY A 592 -8.82 -20.27 -14.81
N ASP A 593 -9.40 -20.56 -15.98
CA ASP A 593 -10.67 -21.27 -16.10
C ASP A 593 -10.55 -22.73 -15.59
N GLU A 594 -9.43 -23.41 -15.89
CA GLU A 594 -9.12 -24.74 -15.35
C GLU A 594 -8.94 -24.72 -13.82
N ALA A 595 -8.23 -23.71 -13.29
CA ALA A 595 -8.05 -23.56 -11.85
C ALA A 595 -9.37 -23.31 -11.12
N GLU A 596 -10.27 -22.49 -11.66
CA GLU A 596 -11.58 -22.25 -11.04
C GLU A 596 -12.45 -23.52 -11.08
N LYS A 597 -12.38 -24.31 -12.15
CA LYS A 597 -13.03 -25.62 -12.21
C LYS A 597 -12.50 -26.57 -11.14
N LEU A 598 -11.17 -26.65 -10.97
CA LEU A 598 -10.54 -27.46 -9.91
C LEU A 598 -10.90 -26.95 -8.51
N ILE A 599 -11.06 -25.64 -8.32
CA ILE A 599 -11.52 -25.05 -7.05
C ILE A 599 -12.98 -25.44 -6.78
N GLN A 600 -13.84 -25.42 -7.80
CA GLN A 600 -15.23 -25.84 -7.67
C GLN A 600 -15.34 -27.33 -7.32
N GLU A 601 -14.63 -28.18 -8.07
CA GLU A 601 -14.54 -29.62 -7.78
C GLU A 601 -14.01 -29.88 -6.36
N PHE A 602 -13.01 -29.12 -5.92
CA PHE A 602 -12.49 -29.20 -4.56
C PHE A 602 -13.49 -28.72 -3.51
N THR A 603 -14.24 -27.66 -3.80
CA THR A 603 -15.29 -27.13 -2.91
C THR A 603 -16.41 -28.15 -2.73
N ASP A 604 -16.85 -28.78 -3.82
CA ASP A 604 -17.86 -29.83 -3.79
C ASP A 604 -17.33 -31.10 -3.11
N TYR A 605 -16.05 -31.44 -3.32
CA TYR A 605 -15.38 -32.48 -2.57
C TYR A 605 -15.34 -32.17 -1.08
N LEU A 606 -15.10 -30.94 -0.64
CA LEU A 606 -15.08 -30.59 0.78
C LEU A 606 -16.47 -30.62 1.43
N ARG A 607 -17.54 -30.33 0.67
CA ARG A 607 -18.93 -30.29 1.17
C ARG A 607 -19.56 -31.68 1.34
N ASN A 608 -19.15 -32.64 0.50
CA ASN A 608 -19.57 -34.04 0.57
C ASN A 608 -18.64 -34.84 1.49
#